data_AF-A0AA36HI02-F1
#
_entry.id   AF-A0AA36HI02-F1
#
_cell.length_a   1.000
_cell.length_b   1.000
_cell.length_c   1.000
_cell.angle_alpha   90.00
_cell.angle_beta   90.00
_cell.angle_gamma   90.00
#
_symmetry.space_group_name_H-M   'P 1'
#
loop_
_entity.id
_entity.type
_entity.pdbx_description
1 polymer ?
#
loop_
_entity_poly.entity_id
_entity_poly.type
_entity_poly.pdbx_seq_one_letter_code
_entity_poly.pdbx_strand_id
1 'polypeptide(L)'
;MRSICSFALVAIIILLHKIWRSRSCEGLSGRSQVLFAIVFISRYLDLFTNFISVYNSVMKVFFLASSIGTVYLMWVKFKATYDRNNDSLRIEFLLIPAAILALLINHEFTVMEVMWTFSIYLESVAIMPQLFMLSRTGNAETITAHYLFALGSYRALYIVNWIYRYYTENFFDPIAVVAGIVQTVLYADFFYLYVTRVLQSNRQFEMPA
;
A
#
# COMPACT_ATOMS: atom_id res chain seq x y z
N MET A 1 9.03 13.63 -8.39
CA MET A 1 9.09 13.24 -6.96
C MET A 1 8.03 13.94 -6.09
N ARG A 2 7.91 15.29 -6.10
CA ARG A 2 6.89 16.04 -5.32
C ARG A 2 5.43 15.64 -5.65
N SER A 3 5.03 15.59 -6.92
CA SER A 3 3.64 15.22 -7.30
C SER A 3 3.31 13.75 -7.08
N ILE A 4 4.31 12.87 -6.98
CA ILE A 4 4.09 11.43 -6.82
C ILE A 4 3.77 11.17 -5.34
N CYS A 5 4.46 11.81 -4.41
CA CYS A 5 4.09 11.77 -2.99
C CYS A 5 2.64 12.23 -2.71
N SER A 6 2.10 13.14 -3.51
CA SER A 6 0.76 13.71 -3.32
C SER A 6 -0.38 12.68 -3.39
N PHE A 7 -0.33 11.70 -4.30
CA PHE A 7 -1.42 10.72 -4.44
C PHE A 7 -1.41 9.67 -3.32
N ALA A 8 -0.22 9.24 -2.86
CA ALA A 8 -0.11 8.37 -1.69
C ALA A 8 -0.57 9.07 -0.41
N LEU A 9 -0.26 10.37 -0.25
CA LEU A 9 -0.78 11.18 0.83
C LEU A 9 -2.31 11.23 0.82
N VAL A 10 -2.90 11.53 -0.34
CA VAL A 10 -4.35 11.59 -0.50
C VAL A 10 -5.00 10.25 -0.13
N ALA A 11 -4.44 9.12 -0.57
CA ALA A 11 -4.94 7.80 -0.20
C ALA A 11 -4.98 7.60 1.32
N ILE A 12 -3.88 7.90 2.02
CA ILE A 12 -3.78 7.75 3.47
C ILE A 12 -4.72 8.69 4.21
N ILE A 13 -4.86 9.94 3.75
CA ILE A 13 -5.79 10.91 4.32
C ILE A 13 -7.24 10.44 4.15
N ILE A 14 -7.61 9.94 2.97
CA ILE A 14 -8.95 9.39 2.71
C ILE A 14 -9.24 8.23 3.67
N LEU A 15 -8.28 7.31 3.84
CA LEU A 15 -8.41 6.16 4.74
C LEU A 15 -8.60 6.60 6.19
N LEU A 16 -7.74 7.48 6.70
CA LEU A 16 -7.82 8.00 8.07
C LEU A 16 -9.12 8.78 8.29
N HIS A 17 -9.52 9.60 7.33
CA HIS A 17 -10.76 10.35 7.38
C HIS A 17 -11.98 9.42 7.43
N LYS A 18 -11.99 8.36 6.60
CA LYS A 18 -13.03 7.31 6.63
C LYS A 18 -13.14 6.72 8.03
N ILE A 19 -12.05 6.19 8.57
CA ILE A 19 -12.03 5.51 9.87
C ILE A 19 -12.49 6.47 10.97
N TRP A 20 -12.01 7.72 10.95
CA TRP A 20 -12.33 8.70 11.97
C TRP A 20 -13.79 9.15 11.93
N ARG A 21 -14.36 9.39 10.74
CA ARG A 21 -15.75 9.87 10.58
C ARG A 21 -16.77 8.76 10.76
N SER A 22 -16.53 7.59 10.20
CA SER A 22 -17.42 6.42 10.36
C SER A 22 -17.31 5.77 11.74
N ARG A 23 -16.23 6.07 12.49
CA ARG A 23 -15.88 5.38 13.76
C ARG A 23 -15.81 3.85 13.59
N SER A 24 -15.52 3.38 12.38
CA SER A 24 -15.51 1.98 12.00
C SER A 24 -14.31 1.67 11.10
N CYS A 25 -13.79 0.46 11.24
CA CYS A 25 -12.74 -0.14 10.41
C CYS A 25 -13.28 -1.30 9.57
N GLU A 26 -14.60 -1.40 9.41
CA GLU A 26 -15.24 -2.43 8.59
C GLU A 26 -14.78 -2.34 7.13
N GLY A 27 -14.64 -3.51 6.49
CA GLY A 27 -14.18 -3.64 5.10
C GLY A 27 -12.70 -3.32 4.86
N LEU A 28 -11.91 -3.08 5.92
CA LEU A 28 -10.47 -2.82 5.83
C LEU A 28 -9.66 -3.96 6.47
N SER A 29 -8.64 -4.42 5.75
CA SER A 29 -7.68 -5.41 6.26
C SER A 29 -6.67 -4.73 7.17
N GLY A 30 -6.73 -5.09 8.46
CA GLY A 30 -5.76 -4.66 9.46
C GLY A 30 -4.39 -5.26 9.20
N ARG A 31 -4.33 -6.46 8.60
CA ARG A 31 -3.08 -7.12 8.21
C ARG A 31 -2.34 -6.35 7.13
N SER A 32 -3.02 -5.86 6.08
CA SER A 32 -2.40 -4.99 5.08
C SER A 32 -1.85 -3.70 5.68
N GLN A 33 -2.58 -3.07 6.62
CA GLN A 33 -2.09 -1.84 7.26
C GLN A 33 -0.85 -2.08 8.13
N VAL A 34 -0.76 -3.23 8.81
CA VAL A 34 0.46 -3.65 9.51
C VAL A 34 1.63 -3.82 8.55
N LEU A 35 1.42 -4.46 7.40
CA LEU A 35 2.47 -4.61 6.38
C LEU A 35 2.94 -3.26 5.84
N PHE A 36 2.04 -2.33 5.55
CA PHE A 36 2.42 -0.98 5.13
C PHE A 36 3.17 -0.21 6.21
N ALA A 37 2.82 -0.38 7.49
CA ALA A 37 3.59 0.21 8.59
C ALA A 37 5.02 -0.36 8.64
N ILE A 38 5.19 -1.68 8.49
CA ILE A 38 6.52 -2.32 8.44
C ILE A 38 7.33 -1.79 7.24
N VAL A 39 6.71 -1.62 6.08
CA VAL A 39 7.35 -1.01 4.90
C VAL A 39 7.90 0.38 5.22
N PHE A 40 7.09 1.28 5.80
CA PHE A 40 7.56 2.64 6.08
C PHE A 40 8.60 2.69 7.20
N ILE A 41 8.47 1.85 8.22
CA ILE A 41 9.47 1.74 9.30
C ILE A 41 10.81 1.29 8.73
N SER A 42 10.84 0.25 7.90
CA SER A 42 12.08 -0.27 7.29
C SER A 42 12.68 0.67 6.26
N ARG A 43 11.85 1.36 5.47
CA ARG A 43 12.30 2.28 4.40
C ARG A 43 12.90 3.57 4.94
N TYR A 44 12.37 4.09 6.04
CA TYR A 44 12.72 5.43 6.54
C TYR A 44 13.62 5.36 7.79
N LEU A 45 14.36 4.27 7.98
CA LEU A 45 15.40 4.18 9.02
C LEU A 45 16.46 5.27 8.86
N ASP A 46 16.64 5.79 7.65
CA ASP A 46 17.58 6.85 7.32
C ASP A 46 17.11 8.25 7.75
N LEU A 47 15.91 8.38 8.32
CA LEU A 47 15.31 9.66 8.71
C LEU A 47 16.22 10.48 9.65
N PHE A 48 16.97 9.81 10.52
CA PHE A 48 17.87 10.45 11.49
C PHE A 48 19.33 10.48 11.06
N THR A 49 19.68 9.82 9.95
CA THR A 49 21.07 9.71 9.48
C THR A 49 21.33 10.53 8.23
N ASN A 50 20.31 10.73 7.38
CA ASN A 50 20.45 11.40 6.08
C ASN A 50 19.40 12.51 5.92
N PHE A 51 19.87 13.76 5.96
CA PHE A 51 19.02 14.92 5.69
C PHE A 51 19.12 15.33 4.21
N ILE A 52 18.06 15.09 3.44
CA ILE A 52 17.97 15.47 2.02
C ILE A 52 17.33 16.85 1.89
N SER A 53 16.17 17.06 2.53
CA SER A 53 15.45 18.33 2.56
C SER A 53 14.36 18.31 3.62
N VAL A 54 13.91 19.49 4.07
CA VAL A 54 12.79 19.63 5.02
C VAL A 54 11.55 18.90 4.50
N TYR A 55 11.22 19.06 3.22
CA TYR A 55 10.08 18.38 2.60
C TYR A 55 10.21 16.86 2.70
N ASN A 56 11.38 16.29 2.38
CA ASN A 56 11.60 14.85 2.46
C ASN A 56 11.42 14.32 3.90
N SER A 57 12.04 14.97 4.88
CA SER A 57 11.95 14.57 6.29
C SER A 57 10.52 14.69 6.83
N VAL A 58 9.82 15.79 6.55
CA VAL A 58 8.41 15.99 6.95
C VAL A 58 7.51 14.91 6.35
N MET A 59 7.71 14.59 5.07
CA MET A 59 6.93 13.55 4.40
C MET A 59 7.17 12.16 5.00
N LYS A 60 8.43 11.81 5.30
CA LYS A 60 8.76 10.54 5.98
C LYS A 60 8.07 10.44 7.35
N VAL A 61 8.15 11.48 8.15
CA VAL A 61 7.47 11.56 9.47
C VAL A 61 5.95 11.41 9.30
N PHE A 62 5.36 12.09 8.31
CA PHE A 62 3.93 11.98 8.05
C PHE A 62 3.52 10.55 7.71
N PHE A 63 4.21 9.88 6.78
CA PHE A 63 3.91 8.50 6.38
C PHE A 63 4.07 7.53 7.56
N LEU A 64 5.09 7.72 8.40
CA LEU A 64 5.31 6.91 9.59
C LEU A 64 4.19 7.12 10.62
N ALA A 65 3.88 8.37 10.97
CA ALA A 65 2.85 8.70 11.95
C ALA A 65 1.46 8.25 11.50
N SER A 66 1.12 8.46 10.23
CA SER A 66 -0.19 8.08 9.68
C SER A 66 -0.38 6.57 9.55
N SER A 67 0.65 5.82 9.15
CA SER A 67 0.58 4.35 9.08
C SER A 67 0.46 3.72 10.48
N ILE A 68 1.32 4.12 11.43
CA ILE A 68 1.24 3.68 12.83
C ILE A 68 -0.10 4.09 13.45
N GLY A 69 -0.55 5.32 13.20
CA GLY A 69 -1.85 5.82 13.65
C GLY A 69 -3.01 4.99 13.10
N THR A 70 -2.98 4.61 11.82
CA THR A 70 -4.00 3.75 11.21
C THR A 70 -4.04 2.38 11.89
N VAL A 71 -2.88 1.75 12.11
CA VAL A 71 -2.79 0.48 12.84
C VAL A 71 -3.35 0.61 14.25
N TYR A 72 -3.01 1.67 14.98
CA TYR A 72 -3.57 1.95 16.31
C TYR A 72 -5.11 2.09 16.29
N LEU A 73 -5.64 2.83 15.31
CA LEU A 73 -7.09 3.00 15.16
C LEU A 73 -7.79 1.66 14.92
N MET A 74 -7.21 0.78 14.10
CA MET A 74 -7.81 -0.52 13.78
C MET A 74 -7.67 -1.55 14.91
N TRP A 75 -6.49 -1.66 15.53
CA TRP A 75 -6.20 -2.72 16.48
C TRP A 75 -6.54 -2.38 17.93
N VAL A 76 -6.68 -1.09 18.25
CA VAL A 76 -6.95 -0.62 19.61
C VAL A 76 -8.28 0.13 19.65
N LYS A 77 -8.38 1.28 18.98
CA LYS A 77 -9.51 2.21 19.19
C LYS A 77 -10.84 1.70 18.66
N PHE A 78 -10.84 1.17 17.44
CA PHE A 78 -12.04 0.68 16.73
C PHE A 78 -11.99 -0.84 16.50
N LYS A 79 -11.25 -1.56 17.36
CA LYS A 79 -11.06 -3.02 17.30
C LYS A 79 -12.37 -3.79 17.21
N ALA A 80 -13.43 -3.30 17.85
CA ALA A 80 -14.75 -3.95 17.84
C ALA A 80 -15.38 -4.06 16.44
N THR A 81 -15.02 -3.15 15.52
CA THR A 81 -15.54 -3.11 14.14
C THR A 81 -14.63 -3.83 13.13
N TYR A 82 -13.49 -4.34 13.58
CA TYR A 82 -12.52 -5.01 12.72
C TYR A 82 -12.94 -6.47 12.47
N ASP A 83 -13.19 -6.80 11.20
CA ASP A 83 -13.61 -8.13 10.77
C ASP A 83 -12.42 -9.09 10.63
N ARG A 84 -12.07 -9.69 11.78
CA ARG A 84 -10.98 -10.66 11.87
C ARG A 84 -11.27 -11.99 11.15
N ASN A 85 -12.55 -12.32 10.92
CA ASN A 85 -12.93 -13.59 10.30
C ASN A 85 -12.62 -13.59 8.81
N ASN A 86 -12.86 -12.45 8.14
CA ASN A 86 -12.55 -12.30 6.72
C ASN A 86 -11.09 -11.89 6.46
N ASP A 87 -10.42 -11.22 7.39
CA ASP A 87 -8.97 -10.93 7.30
C ASP A 87 -8.12 -12.13 7.77
N SER A 88 -8.07 -13.17 6.94
CA SER A 88 -7.49 -14.49 7.26
C SER A 88 -6.11 -14.76 6.63
N LEU A 89 -5.66 -13.96 5.66
CA LEU A 89 -4.38 -14.19 4.95
C LEU A 89 -3.19 -14.06 5.90
N ARG A 90 -2.43 -15.14 6.08
CA ARG A 90 -1.23 -15.18 6.94
C ARG A 90 -0.12 -14.30 6.36
N ILE A 91 0.26 -13.25 7.09
CA ILE A 91 1.24 -12.26 6.63
C ILE A 91 2.66 -12.82 6.57
N GLU A 92 2.93 -13.92 7.27
CA GLU A 92 4.19 -14.63 7.29
C GLU A 92 4.58 -15.12 5.90
N PHE A 93 3.59 -15.54 5.09
CA PHE A 93 3.81 -15.92 3.69
C PHE A 93 4.21 -14.76 2.78
N LEU A 94 4.12 -13.51 3.27
CA LEU A 94 4.55 -12.32 2.55
C LEU A 94 5.85 -11.77 3.12
N LEU A 95 5.94 -11.69 4.45
CA LEU A 95 7.11 -11.19 5.18
C LEU A 95 8.34 -12.07 4.98
N ILE A 96 8.21 -13.39 5.12
CA ILE A 96 9.36 -14.29 5.06
C ILE A 96 9.97 -14.30 3.65
N PRO A 97 9.20 -14.49 2.56
CA PRO A 97 9.78 -14.43 1.21
C PRO A 97 10.38 -13.07 0.89
N ALA A 98 9.74 -11.96 1.29
CA ALA A 98 10.31 -10.63 1.08
C ALA A 98 11.65 -10.43 1.82
N ALA A 99 11.75 -10.93 3.05
CA ALA A 99 12.99 -10.87 3.83
C ALA A 99 14.10 -11.73 3.22
N ILE A 100 13.78 -12.97 2.82
CA ILE A 100 14.72 -13.86 2.13
C ILE A 100 15.21 -13.21 0.83
N LEU A 101 14.29 -12.67 0.01
CA LEU A 101 14.63 -12.05 -1.26
C LEU A 101 15.52 -10.81 -1.05
N ALA A 102 15.27 -10.01 -0.02
CA ALA A 102 16.10 -8.85 0.30
C ALA A 102 17.52 -9.22 0.76
N LEU A 103 17.67 -10.34 1.47
CA LEU A 103 18.99 -10.85 1.87
C LEU A 103 19.77 -11.44 0.69
N LEU A 104 19.08 -12.05 -0.28
CA LEU A 104 19.72 -12.70 -1.44
C LEU A 104 19.96 -11.74 -2.61
N ILE A 105 19.04 -10.78 -2.83
CA ILE A 105 19.03 -9.89 -4.00
C ILE A 105 18.87 -8.44 -3.49
N ASN A 106 20.00 -7.80 -3.25
CA ASN A 106 20.16 -6.40 -2.87
C ASN A 106 21.29 -5.76 -3.70
N HIS A 107 21.37 -4.42 -3.69
CA HIS A 107 22.46 -3.69 -4.35
C HIS A 107 23.78 -3.80 -3.57
N GLU A 108 23.71 -3.69 -2.24
CA GLU A 108 24.84 -3.82 -1.32
C GLU A 108 24.42 -4.51 -0.03
N PHE A 109 25.29 -5.37 0.52
CA PHE A 109 24.99 -6.12 1.74
C PHE A 109 25.25 -5.30 3.02
N THR A 110 24.59 -4.14 3.12
CA THR A 110 24.56 -3.32 4.33
C THR A 110 23.18 -3.38 4.97
N VAL A 111 23.09 -3.17 6.29
CA VAL A 111 21.80 -3.21 7.01
C VAL A 111 20.80 -2.22 6.41
N MET A 112 21.26 -1.01 6.07
CA MET A 112 20.39 0.04 5.51
C MET A 112 19.85 -0.36 4.14
N GLU A 113 20.71 -0.87 3.26
CA GLU A 113 20.34 -1.25 1.90
C GLU A 113 19.45 -2.50 1.87
N VAL A 114 19.73 -3.49 2.73
CA VAL A 114 18.89 -4.67 2.89
C VAL A 114 17.50 -4.28 3.43
N MET A 115 17.42 -3.37 4.40
CA MET A 115 16.13 -2.89 4.93
C MET A 115 15.36 -2.07 3.90
N TRP A 116 16.05 -1.25 3.10
CA TRP A 116 15.44 -0.54 1.99
C TRP A 116 14.89 -1.51 0.94
N THR A 117 15.70 -2.48 0.50
CA THR A 117 15.34 -3.52 -0.47
C THR A 117 14.16 -4.36 0.03
N PHE A 118 14.19 -4.78 1.30
CA PHE A 118 13.09 -5.46 1.98
C PHE A 118 11.80 -4.66 1.91
N SER A 119 11.87 -3.35 2.18
CA SER A 119 10.70 -2.48 2.11
C SER A 119 10.11 -2.45 0.69
N ILE A 120 10.93 -2.51 -0.36
CA ILE A 120 10.48 -2.51 -1.76
C ILE A 120 9.75 -3.81 -2.09
N TYR A 121 10.35 -4.97 -1.78
CA TYR A 121 9.71 -6.26 -2.01
C TYR A 121 8.42 -6.41 -1.20
N LEU A 122 8.44 -6.08 0.09
CA LEU A 122 7.26 -6.20 0.95
C LEU A 122 6.12 -5.29 0.49
N GLU A 123 6.43 -4.06 0.07
CA GLU A 123 5.42 -3.11 -0.40
C GLU A 123 4.70 -3.60 -1.66
N SER A 124 5.41 -4.33 -2.53
CA SER A 124 4.81 -4.88 -3.74
C SER A 124 3.65 -5.84 -3.45
N VAL A 125 3.73 -6.55 -2.31
CA VAL A 125 2.77 -7.59 -1.91
C VAL A 125 1.88 -7.19 -0.73
N ALA A 126 2.17 -6.08 -0.05
CA ALA A 126 1.50 -5.65 1.19
C ALA A 126 -0.02 -5.44 1.04
N ILE A 127 -0.50 -5.22 -0.18
CA ILE A 127 -1.94 -5.05 -0.46
C ILE A 127 -2.72 -6.38 -0.50
N MET A 128 -2.04 -7.52 -0.63
CA MET A 128 -2.70 -8.82 -0.82
C MET A 128 -3.72 -9.18 0.26
N PRO A 129 -3.49 -8.98 1.58
CA PRO A 129 -4.51 -9.25 2.59
C PRO A 129 -5.83 -8.48 2.35
N GLN A 130 -5.75 -7.20 1.98
CA GLN A 130 -6.91 -6.39 1.61
C GLN A 130 -7.63 -6.95 0.38
N LEU A 131 -6.90 -7.36 -0.65
CA LEU A 131 -7.48 -7.96 -1.86
C LEU A 131 -8.19 -9.28 -1.55
N PHE A 132 -7.56 -10.12 -0.73
CA PHE A 132 -8.12 -11.39 -0.30
C PHE A 132 -9.38 -11.21 0.55
N MET A 133 -9.41 -10.22 1.43
CA MET A 133 -10.59 -9.89 2.21
C MET A 133 -11.74 -9.44 1.31
N LEU A 134 -11.48 -8.56 0.34
CA LEU A 134 -12.50 -8.08 -0.61
C LEU A 134 -13.02 -9.18 -1.52
N SER A 135 -12.15 -10.10 -1.97
CA SER A 135 -12.57 -11.22 -2.81
C SER A 135 -13.55 -12.14 -2.07
N ARG A 136 -13.38 -12.31 -0.74
CA ARG A 136 -14.29 -13.08 0.12
C ARG A 136 -15.59 -12.35 0.49
N THR A 137 -15.51 -11.09 0.90
CA THR A 137 -16.69 -10.38 1.42
C THR A 137 -17.63 -9.92 0.33
N GLY A 138 -17.17 -9.75 -0.92
CA GLY A 138 -18.00 -9.22 -2.01
C GLY A 138 -18.26 -7.71 -1.91
N ASN A 139 -18.21 -7.16 -0.70
CA ASN A 139 -18.50 -5.77 -0.39
C ASN A 139 -17.24 -4.91 -0.46
N ALA A 140 -17.07 -4.20 -1.58
CA ALA A 140 -16.14 -3.09 -1.67
C ALA A 140 -16.91 -1.80 -1.43
N GLU A 141 -16.85 -1.26 -0.20
CA GLU A 141 -17.38 0.08 0.05
C GLU A 141 -16.72 1.10 -0.90
N THR A 142 -17.51 2.01 -1.46
CA THR A 142 -17.05 3.03 -2.43
C THR A 142 -15.84 3.82 -1.92
N ILE A 143 -15.76 4.09 -0.62
CA ILE A 143 -14.62 4.80 -0.02
C ILE A 143 -13.34 3.96 -0.05
N THR A 144 -13.43 2.65 0.21
CA THR A 144 -12.29 1.73 0.08
C THR A 144 -11.81 1.67 -1.37
N ALA A 145 -12.72 1.75 -2.34
CA ALA A 145 -12.37 1.82 -3.75
C ALA A 145 -11.62 3.09 -4.13
N HIS A 146 -12.06 4.27 -3.66
CA HIS A 146 -11.33 5.52 -3.89
C HIS A 146 -9.93 5.52 -3.27
N TYR A 147 -9.79 4.96 -2.06
CA TYR A 147 -8.49 4.74 -1.42
C TYR A 147 -7.56 3.88 -2.29
N LEU A 148 -8.05 2.73 -2.75
CA LEU A 148 -7.27 1.80 -3.58
C LEU A 148 -6.96 2.40 -4.96
N PHE A 149 -7.90 3.16 -5.54
CA PHE A 149 -7.70 3.87 -6.80
C PHE A 149 -6.60 4.94 -6.68
N ALA A 150 -6.62 5.73 -5.61
CA ALA A 150 -5.58 6.72 -5.35
C ALA A 150 -4.21 6.05 -5.16
N LEU A 151 -4.17 4.92 -4.45
CA LEU A 151 -2.95 4.14 -4.22
C LEU A 151 -2.41 3.50 -5.51
N GLY A 152 -3.29 3.00 -6.39
CA GLY A 152 -2.91 2.48 -7.71
C GLY A 152 -2.45 3.57 -8.68
N SER A 153 -3.13 4.72 -8.71
CA SER A 153 -2.78 5.88 -9.53
C SER A 153 -1.40 6.44 -9.16
N TYR A 154 -1.12 6.49 -7.86
CA TYR A 154 0.20 6.80 -7.33
C TYR A 154 1.31 5.92 -7.91
N ARG A 155 1.05 4.62 -8.10
CA ARG A 155 2.02 3.69 -8.69
C ARG A 155 2.19 3.87 -10.19
N ALA A 156 1.11 4.09 -10.92
CA ALA A 156 1.21 4.41 -12.35
C ALA A 156 2.12 5.63 -12.60
N LEU A 157 2.01 6.66 -11.74
CA LEU A 157 2.88 7.84 -11.80
C LEU A 157 4.35 7.53 -11.46
N TYR A 158 4.62 6.53 -10.59
CA TYR A 158 5.97 6.06 -10.31
C TYR A 158 6.61 5.39 -11.53
N ILE A 159 5.85 4.57 -12.26
CA ILE A 159 6.33 3.95 -13.51
C ILE A 159 6.71 5.03 -14.52
N VAL A 160 5.85 6.03 -14.72
CA VAL A 160 6.15 7.18 -15.60
C VAL A 160 7.41 7.90 -15.13
N ASN A 161 7.62 8.02 -13.82
CA ASN A 161 8.83 8.63 -13.29
C ASN A 161 10.10 7.82 -13.55
N TRP A 162 10.05 6.49 -13.43
CA TRP A 162 11.19 5.64 -13.78
C TRP A 162 11.56 5.77 -15.26
N ILE A 163 10.55 5.79 -16.14
CA ILE A 163 10.75 6.01 -17.58
C ILE A 163 11.41 7.38 -17.81
N TYR A 164 10.89 8.44 -17.19
CA TYR A 164 11.48 9.78 -17.29
C TYR A 164 12.94 9.79 -16.85
N ARG A 165 13.26 9.26 -15.66
CA ARG A 165 14.63 9.23 -15.12
C ARG A 165 15.58 8.37 -15.96
N TYR A 166 15.08 7.30 -16.58
CA TYR A 166 15.87 6.50 -17.49
C TYR A 166 16.34 7.34 -18.69
N TYR A 167 15.44 8.09 -19.32
CA TYR A 167 15.77 8.92 -20.48
C TYR A 167 16.55 10.21 -20.14
N THR A 168 16.30 10.82 -18.98
CA THR A 168 16.92 12.11 -18.63
C THR A 168 18.18 11.99 -17.77
N GLU A 169 18.23 10.99 -16.88
CA GLU A 169 19.30 10.83 -15.88
C GLU A 169 20.14 9.56 -16.11
N ASN A 170 19.81 8.72 -17.11
CA ASN A 170 20.39 7.38 -17.30
C ASN A 170 20.34 6.52 -16.02
N PHE A 171 19.35 6.76 -15.15
CA PHE A 171 19.17 6.05 -13.90
C PHE A 171 18.21 4.87 -14.07
N PHE A 172 18.66 3.66 -13.73
CA PHE A 172 17.84 2.45 -13.76
C PHE A 172 18.06 1.61 -12.50
N ASP A 173 16.98 1.30 -11.80
CA ASP A 173 16.98 0.43 -10.63
C ASP A 173 16.14 -0.82 -10.90
N PRO A 174 16.77 -1.97 -11.22
CA PRO A 174 16.07 -3.20 -11.55
C PRO A 174 15.16 -3.70 -10.43
N ILE A 175 15.58 -3.57 -9.17
CA ILE A 175 14.84 -4.06 -7.99
C ILE A 175 13.53 -3.27 -7.88
N ALA A 176 13.62 -1.93 -7.93
CA ALA A 176 12.46 -1.06 -7.85
C ALA A 176 11.48 -1.30 -9.02
N VAL A 177 12.01 -1.49 -10.24
CA VAL A 177 11.19 -1.70 -11.44
C VAL A 177 10.46 -3.04 -11.39
N VAL A 178 11.16 -4.15 -11.09
CA VAL A 178 10.56 -5.49 -11.05
C VAL A 178 9.51 -5.57 -9.93
N ALA A 179 9.83 -5.10 -8.72
CA ALA A 179 8.87 -5.04 -7.63
C ALA A 179 7.66 -4.15 -7.98
N GLY A 180 7.92 -3.04 -8.69
CA GLY A 180 6.89 -2.16 -9.25
C GLY A 180 5.94 -2.87 -10.20
N ILE A 181 6.46 -3.67 -11.13
CA ILE A 181 5.65 -4.44 -12.07
C ILE A 181 4.76 -5.43 -11.32
N VAL A 182 5.32 -6.21 -10.38
CA VAL A 182 4.55 -7.14 -9.53
C VAL A 182 3.41 -6.41 -8.82
N GLN A 183 3.73 -5.26 -8.23
CA GLN A 183 2.76 -4.45 -7.53
C GLN A 183 1.63 -3.94 -8.47
N THR A 184 1.98 -3.47 -9.66
CA THR A 184 1.00 -2.98 -10.64
C THR A 184 0.09 -4.08 -11.14
N VAL A 185 0.61 -5.30 -11.36
CA VAL A 185 -0.21 -6.46 -11.74
C VAL A 185 -1.24 -6.77 -10.65
N LEU A 186 -0.83 -6.77 -9.37
CA LEU A 186 -1.75 -6.99 -8.25
C LEU A 186 -2.84 -5.90 -8.16
N TYR A 187 -2.49 -4.63 -8.41
CA TYR A 187 -3.50 -3.56 -8.49
C TYR A 187 -4.41 -3.69 -9.71
N ALA A 188 -3.90 -4.14 -10.86
CA ALA A 188 -4.70 -4.34 -12.06
C ALA A 188 -5.76 -5.45 -11.85
N ASP A 189 -5.38 -6.56 -11.23
CA ASP A 189 -6.31 -7.63 -10.85
C ASP A 189 -7.42 -7.11 -9.91
N PHE A 190 -7.04 -6.26 -8.95
CA PHE A 190 -8.01 -5.58 -8.11
C PHE A 190 -8.99 -4.69 -8.91
N PHE A 191 -8.48 -3.84 -9.81
CA PHE A 191 -9.35 -2.96 -10.60
C PHE A 191 -10.30 -3.78 -11.48
N TYR A 192 -9.82 -4.87 -12.06
CA TYR A 192 -10.64 -5.80 -12.84
C TYR A 192 -11.76 -6.40 -12.00
N LEU A 193 -11.44 -6.96 -10.83
CA LEU A 193 -12.43 -7.54 -9.91
C LEU A 193 -13.44 -6.50 -9.41
N TYR A 194 -12.96 -5.30 -9.06
CA TYR A 194 -13.79 -4.20 -8.58
C TYR A 194 -14.78 -3.73 -9.65
N VAL A 195 -14.29 -3.40 -10.85
CA VAL A 195 -15.14 -2.92 -11.95
C VAL A 195 -16.17 -3.98 -12.31
N THR A 196 -15.76 -5.25 -12.41
CA THR A 196 -16.68 -6.35 -12.74
C THR A 196 -17.78 -6.49 -11.70
N ARG A 197 -17.46 -6.43 -10.40
CA ARG A 197 -18.47 -6.55 -9.33
C ARG A 197 -19.36 -5.32 -9.17
N VAL A 198 -18.82 -4.11 -9.33
CA VAL A 198 -19.62 -2.87 -9.26
C VAL A 198 -20.57 -2.77 -10.45
N LEU A 199 -20.10 -3.07 -11.66
CA LEU A 199 -20.96 -3.10 -12.85
C LEU A 199 -22.04 -4.18 -12.74
N GLN A 200 -21.74 -5.34 -12.15
CA GLN A 200 -22.72 -6.40 -11.90
C GLN A 200 -23.73 -6.03 -10.81
N SER A 201 -23.29 -5.37 -9.74
CA SER A 201 -24.18 -4.86 -8.67
C SER A 201 -25.14 -3.79 -9.21
N ASN A 202 -24.64 -2.85 -10.03
CA ASN A 202 -25.49 -1.85 -10.68
C ASN A 202 -26.52 -2.49 -11.65
N ARG A 203 -26.18 -3.58 -12.34
CA ARG A 203 -27.14 -4.34 -13.16
C ARG A 203 -28.23 -5.03 -12.33
N GLN A 204 -27.95 -5.42 -11.08
CA GLN A 204 -28.97 -5.96 -10.17
C GLN A 204 -29.97 -4.88 -9.69
N PHE A 205 -29.56 -3.61 -9.64
CA PHE A 205 -30.45 -2.48 -9.35
C PHE A 205 -31.25 -1.98 -10.56
N GLU A 206 -30.80 -2.25 -11.80
CA GLU A 206 -31.49 -1.85 -13.04
C GLU A 206 -32.58 -2.82 -13.51
N MET A 207 -32.93 -3.86 -12.74
CA MET A 207 -34.09 -4.70 -13.04
C MET A 207 -35.30 -4.40 -12.15
N PRO A 208 -36.13 -3.42 -12.55
CA PRO A 208 -37.57 -3.53 -12.41
C PRO A 208 -38.20 -3.58 -13.80
N ALA A 209 -38.58 -4.78 -14.25
CA ALA A 209 -39.72 -5.07 -15.12
C ALA A 209 -39.86 -6.59 -15.31
#